data_AF-G8ZXC0-F1
#
_entry.id   AF-G8ZXC0-F1
#
_cell.length_a   1.000
_cell.length_b   1.000
_cell.length_c   1.000
_cell.angle_alpha   90.00
_cell.angle_beta   90.00
_cell.angle_gamma   90.00
#
_symmetry.space_group_name_H-M   'P 1'
#
loop_
_entity.id
_entity.type
_entity.pdbx_description
1 polymer ?
#
loop_
_entity_poly.entity_id
_entity_poly.type
_entity_poly.pdbx_seq_one_letter_code
_entity_poly.pdbx_strand_id
1 'polypeptide(L)'
;MSETRSSRSHTRRTSFTVGRSRSHSRSNSKSRRPSLSGKRSSQRLIRTISVDTDAFSTDDESKFETFSAGSESAGPTIAEDDSIVSGVTDLKLDSDRSYDSSNRMGSQTSSEVIEVPYVNVILDSTLPQDYLKDDILNTIQSLKIPRWYVRGFSDVSPLERKLLKLTKITGAMTNVIYKVEYPGVPSLLLRVYGPNNDSIIDRDYELEVLARLSVRNIGPSLYGCFENGRFEQFLENAQTLSKDDIRDWKTSQRIARRMKELHKGVPLLKFEREGGPACWAKINQWINRIETRGREWVKDDDNIRHTLLCNNWSEFKTVVEQYCNWLYGQGSSNVKKSLVFCHNDAQYGNLLFTSPVIKADNPIHSAPKSASSTSLFPQNSNVSLEQIINPPIQDQSQDSKLVVIDFEYAGANPAAFDLANHLSEWMHDYNCSEPFRCNPKKFPTKEQMLNFVYSYVSHLRGNSTTIIDDEVKHYYNAILKWRGSVQLFWCLWAILQSGDLQNEAVERIESKGPSGNKYIIKTELSDGIDDVALTNDELEGVDIDTFDYLGYCKDKIALFWGDAIRFGVAHETDCIASEVKYLDTQML
;
A
#
# COMPACT_ATOMS: atom_id res chain seq x y z
N MET A 1 -0.21 78.95 -13.67
CA MET A 1 0.78 78.54 -14.68
C MET A 1 0.16 77.40 -15.47
N SER A 2 -0.74 77.71 -16.41
CA SER A 2 -0.49 77.80 -17.87
C SER A 2 -0.19 76.41 -18.46
N GLU A 3 -1.19 75.69 -18.98
CA GLU A 3 -1.66 75.70 -20.40
C GLU A 3 -0.62 75.04 -21.36
N THR A 4 -0.88 74.22 -22.38
CA THR A 4 -2.07 73.69 -23.09
C THR A 4 -1.58 72.73 -24.21
N ARG A 5 -2.44 71.79 -24.63
CA ARG A 5 -2.79 71.34 -26.02
C ARG A 5 -1.68 70.90 -27.02
N SER A 6 -1.78 69.68 -27.59
CA SER A 6 -2.53 69.27 -28.81
C SER A 6 -1.67 69.46 -30.09
N SER A 7 -1.73 68.73 -31.22
CA SER A 7 -2.65 67.76 -31.82
C SER A 7 -1.90 67.00 -32.95
N ARG A 8 -2.47 65.86 -33.42
CA ARG A 8 -2.80 65.46 -34.82
C ARG A 8 -2.01 66.12 -35.98
N SER A 9 -1.64 65.51 -37.11
CA SER A 9 -2.15 64.37 -37.88
C SER A 9 -1.41 64.29 -39.24
N HIS A 10 -1.34 63.12 -39.88
CA HIS A 10 -1.92 62.82 -41.22
C HIS A 10 -0.99 62.68 -42.45
N THR A 11 -1.06 61.47 -43.02
CA THR A 11 -1.20 61.09 -44.46
C THR A 11 -0.05 61.06 -45.48
N ARG A 12 0.00 59.86 -46.12
CA ARG A 12 0.05 59.52 -47.57
C ARG A 12 1.42 59.47 -48.29
N ARG A 13 1.78 58.26 -48.81
CA ARG A 13 1.75 57.80 -50.23
C ARG A 13 2.87 58.48 -51.06
N THR A 14 3.73 57.81 -51.84
CA THR A 14 3.56 56.83 -52.93
C THR A 14 4.99 56.62 -53.53
N SER A 15 5.55 55.41 -53.68
CA SER A 15 5.50 54.48 -54.84
C SER A 15 6.62 54.64 -55.91
N PHE A 16 7.09 53.46 -56.40
CA PHE A 16 7.90 53.15 -57.60
C PHE A 16 9.42 53.45 -57.60
N THR A 17 10.28 52.80 -58.41
CA THR A 17 10.67 51.38 -58.65
C THR A 17 11.95 51.42 -59.50
N VAL A 18 12.72 50.32 -59.48
CA VAL A 18 13.59 49.79 -60.58
C VAL A 18 14.95 50.47 -60.84
N GLY A 19 16.01 49.66 -60.80
CA GLY A 19 17.28 49.97 -61.46
C GLY A 19 18.46 49.09 -61.04
N ARG A 20 18.64 47.95 -61.71
CA ARG A 20 19.73 46.96 -61.53
C ARG A 20 21.11 47.51 -61.98
N SER A 21 22.18 47.07 -61.30
CA SER A 21 23.35 46.42 -61.94
C SER A 21 24.31 45.80 -60.91
N ARG A 22 24.99 44.72 -61.34
CA ARG A 22 25.65 43.65 -60.57
C ARG A 22 27.14 43.92 -60.31
N SER A 23 27.69 43.35 -59.23
CA SER A 23 28.94 42.55 -59.28
C SER A 23 29.11 41.63 -58.06
N HIS A 24 29.78 40.51 -58.28
CA HIS A 24 29.82 39.26 -57.52
C HIS A 24 30.62 39.27 -56.20
N SER A 25 30.21 38.44 -55.23
CA SER A 25 31.07 37.40 -54.63
C SER A 25 30.22 36.34 -53.88
N ARG A 26 30.76 35.12 -53.79
CA ARG A 26 30.12 33.84 -53.44
C ARG A 26 30.13 33.57 -51.93
N SER A 27 29.10 32.90 -51.41
CA SER A 27 29.27 31.77 -50.46
C SER A 27 28.01 30.89 -50.38
N ASN A 28 28.23 29.59 -50.17
CA ASN A 28 27.28 28.47 -50.30
C ASN A 28 26.36 28.31 -49.07
N SER A 29 25.04 28.09 -49.31
CA SER A 29 24.27 27.00 -48.70
C SER A 29 22.83 26.93 -49.28
N LYS A 30 22.53 25.82 -49.95
CA LYS A 30 21.16 25.29 -50.21
C LYS A 30 20.92 24.21 -49.14
N SER A 31 19.74 23.91 -48.61
CA SER A 31 18.39 24.05 -49.14
C SER A 31 17.35 24.13 -48.00
N ARG A 32 16.30 24.92 -48.29
CA ARG A 32 14.97 25.00 -47.65
C ARG A 32 14.50 23.72 -46.93
N ARG A 33 14.11 23.86 -45.66
CA ARG A 33 13.18 22.94 -44.98
C ARG A 33 11.75 23.18 -45.47
N PRO A 34 10.97 22.13 -45.77
CA PRO A 34 9.54 22.26 -46.02
C PRO A 34 8.77 22.46 -44.71
N SER A 35 7.67 23.20 -44.80
CA SER A 35 6.66 23.34 -43.76
C SER A 35 6.08 21.98 -43.37
N LEU A 36 6.04 21.68 -42.08
CA LEU A 36 5.19 20.63 -41.54
C LEU A 36 4.22 21.26 -40.55
N SER A 37 2.99 21.36 -41.04
CA SER A 37 1.73 21.41 -40.32
C SER A 37 1.80 20.85 -38.90
N GLY A 38 1.22 21.60 -37.96
CA GLY A 38 0.94 21.13 -36.62
C GLY A 38 0.15 19.82 -36.63
N LYS A 39 0.68 18.87 -35.87
CA LYS A 39 -0.08 17.81 -35.21
C LYS A 39 0.49 17.68 -33.80
N ARG A 40 0.08 18.56 -32.88
CA ARG A 40 0.09 18.23 -31.45
C ARG A 40 -1.15 17.38 -31.23
N SER A 41 -0.98 16.09 -31.37
CA SER A 41 -1.92 15.11 -30.85
C SER A 41 -1.35 14.73 -29.48
N SER A 42 -1.82 15.35 -28.39
CA SER A 42 -1.74 14.66 -27.11
C SER A 42 -2.73 13.50 -27.24
N GLN A 43 -2.20 12.34 -27.61
CA GLN A 43 -3.00 11.14 -27.66
C GLN A 43 -3.23 10.77 -26.20
N ARG A 44 -4.50 10.80 -25.77
CA ARG A 44 -4.94 10.08 -24.58
C ARG A 44 -4.49 8.64 -24.77
N LEU A 45 -3.53 8.20 -23.98
CA LEU A 45 -3.11 6.82 -23.95
C LEU A 45 -3.96 6.12 -22.90
N ILE A 46 -4.43 4.93 -23.24
CA ILE A 46 -5.04 4.03 -22.27
C ILE A 46 -3.90 3.11 -21.85
N ARG A 47 -3.56 3.11 -20.56
CA ARG A 47 -2.65 2.10 -20.04
C ARG A 47 -3.48 0.86 -19.77
N THR A 48 -3.25 -0.16 -20.58
CA THR A 48 -3.94 -1.44 -20.51
C THR A 48 -3.17 -2.35 -19.58
N ILE A 49 -3.81 -2.81 -18.51
CA ILE A 49 -3.24 -3.75 -17.53
C ILE A 49 -3.94 -5.09 -17.76
N SER A 50 -3.18 -6.09 -18.22
CA SER A 50 -3.70 -7.43 -18.45
C SER A 50 -3.59 -8.23 -17.17
N VAL A 51 -4.73 -8.67 -16.65
CA VAL A 51 -4.83 -9.46 -15.43
C VAL A 51 -5.21 -10.88 -15.80
N ASP A 52 -4.27 -11.81 -15.74
CA ASP A 52 -4.54 -13.22 -15.99
C ASP A 52 -5.09 -13.87 -14.71
N THR A 53 -6.42 -13.99 -14.64
CA THR A 53 -7.14 -14.72 -13.59
C THR A 53 -7.76 -15.99 -14.16
N ASP A 54 -7.42 -17.15 -13.60
CA ASP A 54 -8.21 -18.36 -13.83
C ASP A 54 -9.47 -18.33 -12.96
N ALA A 55 -10.62 -18.64 -13.57
CA ALA A 55 -11.87 -18.84 -12.85
C ALA A 55 -11.75 -20.10 -11.98
N PHE A 56 -11.57 -19.94 -10.67
CA PHE A 56 -11.66 -21.06 -9.74
C PHE A 56 -13.14 -21.40 -9.50
N SER A 57 -13.51 -22.64 -9.79
CA SER A 57 -14.73 -23.27 -9.29
C SER A 57 -14.67 -23.29 -7.76
N THR A 58 -15.71 -22.78 -7.12
CA THR A 58 -15.96 -22.91 -5.70
C THR A 58 -16.34 -24.34 -5.38
N ASP A 59 -15.37 -25.25 -5.37
CA ASP A 59 -15.49 -26.59 -4.81
C ASP A 59 -14.06 -27.05 -4.48
N ASP A 60 -13.53 -26.62 -3.34
CA ASP A 60 -12.39 -27.30 -2.74
C ASP A 60 -12.43 -27.15 -1.22
N GLU A 61 -13.13 -28.08 -0.58
CA GLU A 61 -13.01 -28.33 0.86
C GLU A 61 -11.57 -28.72 1.17
N SER A 62 -10.86 -27.88 1.91
CA SER A 62 -9.59 -28.24 2.53
C SER A 62 -9.80 -29.39 3.53
N LYS A 63 -9.61 -30.64 3.08
CA LYS A 63 -9.48 -31.79 3.97
C LYS A 63 -8.17 -31.65 4.76
N PHE A 64 -8.30 -31.24 6.01
CA PHE A 64 -7.24 -31.41 7.00
C PHE A 64 -7.27 -32.87 7.47
N GLU A 65 -6.23 -33.64 7.16
CA GLU A 65 -6.05 -34.99 7.69
C GLU A 65 -5.80 -34.93 9.20
N THR A 66 -6.79 -35.38 9.96
CA THR A 66 -6.69 -35.63 11.40
C THR A 66 -6.18 -37.05 11.60
N PHE A 67 -5.01 -37.20 12.23
CA PHE A 67 -4.53 -38.47 12.75
C PHE A 67 -5.21 -38.80 14.09
N SER A 68 -5.94 -39.92 14.19
CA SER A 68 -5.98 -40.73 15.42
C SER A 68 -6.51 -42.15 15.19
N ALA A 69 -6.12 -43.04 16.09
CA ALA A 69 -6.13 -44.50 16.06
C ALA A 69 -7.52 -45.16 16.01
N GLY A 70 -7.54 -46.38 15.45
CA GLY A 70 -8.74 -47.16 15.19
C GLY A 70 -9.45 -47.75 16.41
N SER A 71 -10.76 -47.92 16.27
CA SER A 71 -11.50 -49.11 16.71
C SER A 71 -12.87 -49.13 16.01
N GLU A 72 -13.27 -50.31 15.54
CA GLU A 72 -14.53 -50.60 14.86
C GLU A 72 -15.71 -50.64 15.84
N SER A 73 -16.89 -50.14 15.43
CA SER A 73 -18.17 -50.83 15.61
C SER A 73 -19.31 -50.10 14.86
N ALA A 74 -20.35 -50.85 14.52
CA ALA A 74 -21.25 -50.62 13.40
C ALA A 74 -22.65 -50.05 13.77
N GLY A 75 -23.15 -49.13 12.92
CA GLY A 75 -24.55 -48.88 12.50
C GLY A 75 -25.63 -48.45 13.52
N PRO A 76 -26.86 -48.07 13.09
CA PRO A 76 -27.32 -47.72 11.74
C PRO A 76 -28.12 -46.39 11.64
N THR A 77 -28.35 -46.04 10.37
CA THR A 77 -29.17 -45.03 9.69
C THR A 77 -30.58 -44.75 10.25
N ILE A 78 -30.98 -43.47 10.29
CA ILE A 78 -32.40 -43.01 10.20
C ILE A 78 -32.47 -41.74 9.33
N ALA A 79 -33.49 -41.70 8.49
CA ALA A 79 -33.77 -40.77 7.41
C ALA A 79 -34.41 -39.43 7.85
N GLU A 80 -34.19 -38.44 6.97
CA GLU A 80 -35.03 -37.31 6.52
C GLU A 80 -36.28 -36.91 7.33
N ASP A 81 -36.39 -35.62 7.66
CA ASP A 81 -37.58 -34.83 7.24
C ASP A 81 -37.26 -33.32 7.20
N ASP A 82 -37.67 -32.69 6.09
CA ASP A 82 -37.61 -31.27 5.79
C ASP A 82 -38.82 -30.55 6.41
N SER A 83 -38.64 -29.36 7.00
CA SER A 83 -39.58 -28.25 6.77
C SER A 83 -39.20 -26.92 7.43
N ILE A 84 -39.03 -25.91 6.56
CA ILE A 84 -39.62 -24.56 6.62
C ILE A 84 -39.16 -23.65 7.77
N VAL A 85 -38.26 -22.68 7.46
CA VAL A 85 -38.46 -21.26 7.79
C VAL A 85 -37.91 -20.37 6.67
N SER A 86 -38.79 -19.54 6.12
CA SER A 86 -38.58 -18.52 5.10
C SER A 86 -38.28 -17.14 5.68
N GLY A 87 -37.45 -16.35 4.96
CA GLY A 87 -37.31 -14.89 5.07
C GLY A 87 -36.21 -14.47 6.04
N VAL A 88 -35.16 -13.73 5.67
CA VAL A 88 -35.12 -12.52 4.86
C VAL A 88 -33.71 -12.39 4.24
N THR A 89 -33.63 -12.32 2.91
CA THR A 89 -32.43 -11.92 2.16
C THR A 89 -32.87 -10.93 1.08
N ASP A 90 -32.35 -9.70 1.12
CA ASP A 90 -32.47 -8.75 0.02
C ASP A 90 -31.17 -7.94 -0.07
N LEU A 91 -30.24 -8.44 -0.88
CA LEU A 91 -29.27 -7.62 -1.62
C LEU A 91 -29.29 -8.11 -3.06
N LYS A 92 -30.08 -7.42 -3.88
CA LYS A 92 -30.26 -7.67 -5.31
C LYS A 92 -28.96 -7.38 -6.06
N LEU A 93 -28.43 -8.40 -6.72
CA LEU A 93 -27.59 -8.28 -7.90
C LEU A 93 -28.51 -8.48 -9.11
N ASP A 94 -28.62 -7.46 -9.96
CA ASP A 94 -29.36 -7.52 -11.22
C ASP A 94 -28.72 -8.55 -12.16
N SER A 95 -29.41 -9.65 -12.42
CA SER A 95 -29.12 -10.57 -13.50
C SER A 95 -30.37 -10.81 -14.33
N ASP A 96 -30.52 -10.06 -15.42
CA ASP A 96 -31.44 -10.44 -16.49
C ASP A 96 -30.95 -9.92 -17.85
N ARG A 97 -30.15 -10.75 -18.53
CA ARG A 97 -30.09 -10.82 -20.00
C ARG A 97 -29.93 -12.27 -20.41
N SER A 98 -31.04 -12.86 -20.83
CA SER A 98 -31.12 -14.13 -21.54
C SER A 98 -30.21 -14.12 -22.78
N TYR A 99 -29.30 -15.09 -22.87
CA TYR A 99 -28.75 -15.52 -24.15
C TYR A 99 -28.63 -17.03 -24.22
N ASP A 100 -29.06 -17.53 -25.36
CA ASP A 100 -29.39 -18.90 -25.71
C ASP A 100 -28.21 -19.86 -25.64
N SER A 101 -28.52 -21.12 -25.31
CA SER A 101 -27.55 -22.21 -25.13
C SER A 101 -27.20 -22.85 -26.47
N SER A 102 -25.93 -22.80 -26.84
CA SER A 102 -25.34 -23.83 -27.69
C SER A 102 -23.84 -23.98 -27.44
N ASN A 103 -23.50 -25.08 -26.76
CA ASN A 103 -22.23 -25.83 -26.77
C ASN A 103 -21.00 -25.18 -27.44
N ARG A 104 -19.98 -24.85 -26.63
CA ARG A 104 -18.55 -25.07 -26.92
C ARG A 104 -17.77 -25.24 -25.61
N MET A 105 -17.33 -26.47 -25.34
CA MET A 105 -16.23 -26.73 -24.40
C MET A 105 -14.98 -26.03 -24.92
N GLY A 106 -14.56 -24.97 -24.23
CA GLY A 106 -13.28 -24.31 -24.41
C GLY A 106 -12.90 -23.72 -23.06
N SER A 107 -11.75 -24.14 -22.53
CA SER A 107 -11.10 -23.53 -21.38
C SER A 107 -10.84 -22.06 -21.69
N GLN A 108 -11.73 -21.16 -21.29
CA GLN A 108 -11.54 -19.72 -21.42
C GLN A 108 -10.74 -19.23 -20.21
N THR A 109 -9.44 -19.03 -20.41
CA THR A 109 -8.66 -18.08 -19.62
C THR A 109 -9.30 -16.69 -19.83
N SER A 110 -10.01 -16.17 -18.83
CA SER A 110 -10.52 -14.80 -18.89
C SER A 110 -9.41 -13.85 -18.44
N SER A 111 -8.64 -13.33 -19.38
CA SER A 111 -7.75 -12.19 -19.11
C SER A 111 -8.63 -10.96 -18.90
N GLU A 112 -8.75 -10.50 -17.67
CA GLU A 112 -9.46 -9.26 -17.32
C GLU A 112 -8.56 -8.09 -17.69
N VAL A 113 -9.02 -7.23 -18.59
CA VAL A 113 -8.25 -6.07 -19.05
C VAL A 113 -8.74 -4.83 -18.33
N ILE A 114 -7.88 -4.25 -17.49
CA ILE A 114 -8.19 -3.02 -16.75
C ILE A 114 -7.60 -1.83 -17.50
N GLU A 115 -8.45 -0.89 -17.87
CA GLU A 115 -8.05 0.35 -18.56
C GLU A 115 -7.92 1.50 -17.57
N VAL A 116 -6.69 2.00 -17.38
CA VAL A 116 -6.44 3.19 -16.56
C VAL A 116 -6.13 4.39 -17.48
N PRO A 117 -6.81 5.54 -17.30
CA PRO A 117 -6.46 6.76 -18.02
C PRO A 117 -5.01 7.17 -17.74
N TYR A 118 -4.21 7.39 -18.79
CA TYR A 118 -2.81 7.77 -18.65
C TYR A 118 -2.41 8.90 -19.61
N VAL A 119 -1.53 9.78 -19.13
CA VAL A 119 -0.91 10.84 -19.93
C VAL A 119 0.60 10.86 -19.73
N ASN A 120 1.36 10.97 -20.82
CA ASN A 120 2.82 11.02 -20.77
C ASN A 120 3.29 12.46 -20.47
N VAL A 121 3.29 12.78 -19.17
CA VAL A 121 3.59 14.10 -18.61
C VAL A 121 4.28 13.92 -17.26
N ILE A 122 5.28 14.77 -16.97
CA ILE A 122 5.90 14.88 -15.64
C ILE A 122 5.43 16.14 -14.93
N LEU A 123 5.06 16.00 -13.65
CA LEU A 123 4.79 17.11 -12.74
C LEU A 123 5.99 17.35 -11.84
N ASP A 124 6.50 18.58 -11.84
CA ASP A 124 7.60 18.99 -10.98
C ASP A 124 7.07 19.76 -9.77
N SER A 125 7.11 19.13 -8.59
CA SER A 125 6.63 19.72 -7.34
C SER A 125 7.52 20.84 -6.80
N THR A 126 8.71 21.04 -7.37
CA THR A 126 9.64 22.13 -6.98
C THR A 126 9.32 23.46 -7.67
N LEU A 127 8.42 23.45 -8.66
CA LEU A 127 8.03 24.66 -9.38
C LEU A 127 7.32 25.66 -8.45
N PRO A 128 7.43 26.97 -8.74
CA PRO A 128 6.63 27.97 -8.04
C PRO A 128 5.14 27.64 -8.17
N GLN A 129 4.39 27.85 -7.09
CA GLN A 129 3.04 27.34 -6.90
C GLN A 129 2.08 27.65 -8.07
N ASP A 130 2.20 28.84 -8.66
CA ASP A 130 1.37 29.25 -9.81
C ASP A 130 1.58 28.35 -11.04
N TYR A 131 2.83 27.98 -11.37
CA TYR A 131 3.13 27.10 -12.50
C TYR A 131 2.69 25.67 -12.22
N LEU A 132 2.90 25.20 -10.99
CA LEU A 132 2.45 23.88 -10.56
C LEU A 132 0.92 23.76 -10.67
N LYS A 133 0.17 24.79 -10.24
CA LYS A 133 -1.29 24.82 -10.36
C LYS A 133 -1.77 24.72 -11.81
N ASP A 134 -1.14 25.46 -12.72
CA ASP A 134 -1.48 25.41 -14.14
C ASP A 134 -1.19 24.03 -14.74
N ASP A 135 -0.05 23.43 -14.39
CA ASP A 135 0.36 22.09 -14.84
C ASP A 135 -0.56 20.98 -14.28
N ILE A 136 -1.01 21.10 -13.02
CA ILE A 136 -2.02 20.21 -12.41
C ILE A 136 -3.34 20.28 -13.18
N LEU A 137 -3.87 21.49 -13.43
CA LEU A 137 -5.15 21.66 -14.12
C LEU A 137 -5.12 21.08 -15.54
N ASN A 138 -4.03 21.30 -16.27
CA ASN A 138 -3.85 20.76 -17.63
C ASN A 138 -3.76 19.23 -17.63
N THR A 139 -3.11 18.65 -16.62
CA THR A 139 -3.03 17.19 -16.44
C THR A 139 -4.40 16.60 -16.13
N ILE A 140 -5.17 17.21 -15.23
CA ILE A 140 -6.55 16.82 -14.89
C ILE A 140 -7.46 16.87 -16.14
N GLN A 141 -7.34 17.93 -16.95
CA GLN A 141 -8.09 18.09 -18.19
C GLN A 141 -7.74 17.00 -19.22
N SER A 142 -6.46 16.69 -19.35
CA SER A 142 -5.95 15.67 -20.28
C SER A 142 -6.38 14.25 -19.89
N LEU A 143 -6.38 13.96 -18.58
CA LEU A 143 -6.87 12.69 -18.01
C LEU A 143 -8.40 12.54 -18.09
N LYS A 144 -9.12 13.66 -18.30
CA LYS A 144 -10.58 13.74 -18.31
C LYS A 144 -11.22 13.29 -17.00
N ILE A 145 -10.64 13.71 -15.87
CA ILE A 145 -11.14 13.34 -14.54
C ILE A 145 -12.61 13.78 -14.39
N PRO A 146 -13.53 12.89 -13.95
CA PRO A 146 -14.94 13.22 -13.81
C PRO A 146 -15.18 14.47 -12.96
N ARG A 147 -16.18 15.28 -13.33
CA ARG A 147 -16.54 16.58 -12.72
C ARG A 147 -15.50 17.70 -12.87
N TRP A 148 -14.22 17.38 -13.00
CA TRP A 148 -13.15 18.34 -13.26
C TRP A 148 -12.95 18.64 -14.76
N TYR A 149 -13.21 17.66 -15.62
CA TYR A 149 -13.08 17.79 -17.07
C TYR A 149 -14.11 18.75 -17.66
N VAL A 150 -13.63 19.75 -18.41
CA VAL A 150 -14.49 20.68 -19.15
C VAL A 150 -14.55 20.29 -20.62
N ARG A 151 -15.75 20.00 -21.13
CA ARG A 151 -15.96 19.63 -22.54
C ARG A 151 -15.58 20.80 -23.47
N GLY A 152 -14.98 20.47 -24.62
CA GLY A 152 -14.59 21.45 -25.64
C GLY A 152 -13.14 21.93 -25.55
N PHE A 153 -12.43 21.57 -24.47
CA PHE A 153 -11.00 21.85 -24.29
C PHE A 153 -10.24 20.51 -24.29
N SER A 154 -9.11 20.40 -25.01
CA SER A 154 -8.34 19.15 -25.10
C SER A 154 -7.18 19.11 -24.11
N ASP A 155 -6.32 20.13 -24.12
CA ASP A 155 -5.01 20.09 -23.45
C ASP A 155 -4.84 21.17 -22.37
N VAL A 156 -5.54 22.30 -22.53
CA VAL A 156 -5.47 23.43 -21.59
C VAL A 156 -6.78 23.52 -20.85
N SER A 157 -6.72 23.47 -19.52
CA SER A 157 -7.91 23.62 -18.70
C SER A 157 -8.42 25.05 -18.76
N PRO A 158 -9.74 25.27 -18.94
CA PRO A 158 -10.34 26.59 -18.84
C PRO A 158 -10.57 27.04 -17.39
N LEU A 159 -10.29 26.19 -16.39
CA LEU A 159 -10.49 26.50 -14.98
C LEU A 159 -9.48 27.56 -14.51
N GLU A 160 -9.96 28.51 -13.71
CA GLU A 160 -9.11 29.58 -13.18
C GLU A 160 -8.17 29.08 -12.07
N ARG A 161 -6.85 29.16 -12.29
CA ARG A 161 -5.83 28.74 -11.31
C ARG A 161 -5.95 29.40 -9.93
N LYS A 162 -6.51 30.61 -9.85
CA LYS A 162 -6.69 31.35 -8.59
C LYS A 162 -7.68 30.69 -7.64
N LEU A 163 -8.62 29.91 -8.19
CA LEU A 163 -9.63 29.18 -7.41
C LEU A 163 -9.12 27.81 -6.95
N LEU A 164 -7.99 27.34 -7.49
CA LEU A 164 -7.37 26.08 -7.08
C LEU A 164 -6.63 26.26 -5.75
N LYS A 165 -7.06 25.56 -4.70
CA LYS A 165 -6.33 25.43 -3.44
C LYS A 165 -5.55 24.12 -3.45
N LEU A 166 -4.26 24.22 -3.11
CA LEU A 166 -3.37 23.08 -2.94
C LEU A 166 -2.91 23.06 -1.49
N THR A 167 -3.20 21.97 -0.79
CA THR A 167 -2.72 21.74 0.59
C THR A 167 -1.76 20.56 0.56
N LYS A 168 -0.49 20.78 0.94
CA LYS A 168 0.51 19.72 1.05
C LYS A 168 0.18 18.86 2.28
N ILE A 169 0.19 17.55 2.13
CA ILE A 169 0.02 16.60 3.23
C ILE A 169 1.42 16.09 3.58
N THR A 170 1.89 16.35 4.80
CA THR A 170 3.19 15.87 5.29
C THR A 170 3.05 14.49 5.95
N GLY A 171 4.16 13.79 6.19
CA GLY A 171 4.18 12.43 6.75
C GLY A 171 4.21 11.29 5.73
N ALA A 172 4.17 11.58 4.42
CA ALA A 172 4.41 10.59 3.38
C ALA A 172 5.91 10.43 3.12
N MET A 173 6.44 9.25 3.42
CA MET A 173 7.88 8.95 3.35
C MET A 173 8.45 8.95 1.92
N THR A 174 7.66 8.48 0.95
CA THR A 174 8.16 8.13 -0.38
C THR A 174 7.64 9.04 -1.50
N ASN A 175 6.63 9.86 -1.20
CA ASN A 175 5.85 10.59 -2.19
C ASN A 175 5.51 12.00 -1.70
N VAL A 176 5.46 12.97 -2.61
CA VAL A 176 4.89 14.29 -2.32
C VAL A 176 3.38 14.22 -2.57
N ILE A 177 2.59 14.52 -1.53
CA ILE A 177 1.14 14.40 -1.57
C ILE A 177 0.48 15.77 -1.43
N TYR A 178 -0.50 16.06 -2.29
CA TYR A 178 -1.34 17.25 -2.23
C TYR A 178 -2.82 16.89 -2.19
N LYS A 179 -3.58 17.56 -1.32
CA LYS A 179 -5.03 17.74 -1.49
C LYS A 179 -5.25 18.84 -2.52
N VAL A 180 -6.04 18.54 -3.55
CA VAL A 180 -6.37 19.45 -4.66
C VAL A 180 -7.85 19.81 -4.57
N GLU A 181 -8.15 21.09 -4.30
CA GLU A 181 -9.51 21.58 -4.06
C GLU A 181 -9.90 22.66 -5.07
N TYR A 182 -11.15 22.60 -5.56
CA TYR A 182 -11.73 23.62 -6.43
C TYR A 182 -13.22 23.79 -6.14
N PRO A 183 -13.78 25.02 -6.18
CA PRO A 183 -15.18 25.26 -5.84
C PRO A 183 -16.16 24.43 -6.67
N GLY A 184 -17.10 23.74 -6.00
CA GLY A 184 -18.19 23.02 -6.65
C GLY A 184 -17.82 21.65 -7.22
N VAL A 185 -16.60 21.16 -7.01
CA VAL A 185 -16.17 19.80 -7.41
C VAL A 185 -15.54 19.05 -6.23
N PRO A 186 -15.62 17.70 -6.20
CA PRO A 186 -14.98 16.91 -5.16
C PRO A 186 -13.44 17.07 -5.18
N SER A 187 -12.81 17.07 -4.00
CA SER A 187 -11.36 17.14 -3.90
C SER A 187 -10.67 15.91 -4.49
N LEU A 188 -9.45 16.10 -4.99
CA LEU A 188 -8.58 15.03 -5.47
C LEU A 188 -7.36 14.89 -4.58
N LEU A 189 -6.83 13.68 -4.49
CA LEU A 189 -5.52 13.43 -3.92
C LEU A 189 -4.52 13.31 -5.08
N LEU A 190 -3.51 14.18 -5.09
CA LEU A 190 -2.41 14.13 -6.04
C LEU A 190 -1.20 13.52 -5.33
N ARG A 191 -0.68 12.42 -5.88
CA ARG A 191 0.56 11.80 -5.41
C ARG A 191 1.61 11.91 -6.51
N VAL A 192 2.77 12.50 -6.18
CA VAL A 192 3.94 12.66 -7.05
C VAL A 192 5.09 11.86 -6.47
N TYR A 193 5.71 11.00 -7.26
CA TYR A 193 6.79 10.11 -6.83
C TYR A 193 8.10 10.88 -6.67
N GLY A 194 8.85 10.58 -5.60
CA GLY A 194 10.20 11.13 -5.37
C GLY A 194 11.27 10.45 -6.24
N PRO A 195 12.43 11.11 -6.48
CA PRO A 195 13.46 10.65 -7.42
C PRO A 195 14.24 9.39 -6.99
N ASN A 196 14.15 8.95 -5.74
CA ASN A 196 15.06 7.93 -5.19
C ASN A 196 14.41 6.57 -4.88
N ASN A 197 13.13 6.35 -5.21
CA ASN A 197 12.39 5.24 -4.62
C ASN A 197 12.15 4.02 -5.54
N ASP A 198 12.56 4.10 -6.81
CA ASP A 198 12.40 3.00 -7.78
C ASP A 198 13.23 1.75 -7.43
N SER A 199 14.22 1.91 -6.54
CA SER A 199 15.04 0.78 -6.12
C SER A 199 14.30 -0.13 -5.13
N ILE A 200 13.37 0.36 -4.32
CA ILE A 200 12.72 -0.41 -3.23
C ILE A 200 11.28 -0.83 -3.60
N ILE A 201 10.61 -0.03 -4.43
CA ILE A 201 9.21 -0.22 -4.79
C ILE A 201 9.06 -0.37 -6.31
N ASP A 202 8.39 -1.44 -6.73
CA ASP A 202 8.03 -1.67 -8.12
C ASP A 202 6.75 -0.87 -8.45
N ARG A 203 6.93 0.27 -9.11
CA ARG A 203 5.84 1.22 -9.41
C ARG A 203 4.86 0.68 -10.44
N ASP A 204 5.31 -0.17 -11.35
CA ASP A 204 4.44 -0.78 -12.36
C ASP A 204 3.54 -1.84 -11.73
N TYR A 205 4.10 -2.65 -10.84
CA TYR A 205 3.32 -3.60 -10.05
C TYR A 205 2.37 -2.90 -9.06
N GLU A 206 2.81 -1.83 -8.39
CA GLU A 206 1.96 -1.00 -7.52
C GLU A 206 0.74 -0.47 -8.29
N LEU A 207 0.96 0.03 -9.52
CA LEU A 207 -0.13 0.51 -10.36
C LEU A 207 -1.11 -0.60 -10.76
N GLU A 208 -0.61 -1.78 -11.09
CA GLU A 208 -1.44 -2.96 -11.35
C GLU A 208 -2.30 -3.34 -10.13
N VAL A 209 -1.71 -3.34 -8.94
CA VAL A 209 -2.42 -3.55 -7.69
C VAL A 209 -3.51 -2.50 -7.49
N LEU A 210 -3.19 -1.21 -7.59
CA LEU A 210 -4.16 -0.12 -7.38
C LEU A 210 -5.31 -0.19 -8.38
N ALA A 211 -5.03 -0.52 -9.64
CA ALA A 211 -6.05 -0.70 -10.66
C ALA A 211 -6.99 -1.88 -10.33
N ARG A 212 -6.44 -3.02 -9.90
CA ARG A 212 -7.21 -4.21 -9.48
C ARG A 212 -8.09 -3.93 -8.26
N LEU A 213 -7.60 -3.14 -7.31
CA LEU A 213 -8.33 -2.77 -6.09
C LEU A 213 -9.43 -1.75 -6.37
N SER A 214 -9.16 -0.74 -7.21
CA SER A 214 -10.13 0.29 -7.59
C SER A 214 -11.35 -0.30 -8.28
N VAL A 215 -11.18 -1.30 -9.17
CA VAL A 215 -12.31 -2.00 -9.83
C VAL A 215 -13.19 -2.75 -8.82
N ARG A 216 -12.60 -3.22 -7.71
CA ARG A 216 -13.28 -3.97 -6.65
C ARG A 216 -13.83 -3.07 -5.54
N ASN A 217 -13.75 -1.74 -5.70
CA ASN A 217 -14.10 -0.75 -4.68
C ASN A 217 -13.36 -0.97 -3.34
N ILE A 218 -12.10 -1.40 -3.41
CA ILE A 218 -11.22 -1.53 -2.24
C ILE A 218 -10.25 -0.34 -2.26
N GLY A 219 -10.29 0.45 -1.19
CA GLY A 219 -9.49 1.68 -1.10
C GLY A 219 -10.03 2.84 -1.95
N PRO A 220 -9.26 3.94 -2.07
CA PRO A 220 -9.64 5.11 -2.86
C PRO A 220 -9.70 4.79 -4.37
N SER A 221 -10.64 5.41 -5.10
CA SER A 221 -10.70 5.24 -6.56
C SER A 221 -9.50 5.88 -7.27
N LEU A 222 -8.93 5.18 -8.25
CA LEU A 222 -7.87 5.70 -9.12
C LEU A 222 -8.48 6.43 -10.33
N TYR A 223 -8.25 7.73 -10.45
CA TYR A 223 -8.79 8.53 -11.56
C TYR A 223 -7.90 8.57 -12.80
N GLY A 224 -6.58 8.44 -12.62
CA GLY A 224 -5.64 8.39 -13.73
C GLY A 224 -4.19 8.60 -13.31
N CYS A 225 -3.28 8.26 -14.21
CA CYS A 225 -1.84 8.25 -13.96
C CYS A 225 -1.08 9.12 -14.95
N PHE A 226 0.07 9.60 -14.53
CA PHE A 226 1.04 10.29 -15.36
C PHE A 226 2.44 9.73 -15.05
N GLU A 227 3.48 10.24 -15.71
CA GLU A 227 4.79 9.57 -15.74
C GLU A 227 5.41 9.42 -14.34
N ASN A 228 5.24 10.42 -13.47
CA ASN A 228 5.80 10.42 -12.12
C ASN A 228 4.73 10.57 -11.03
N GLY A 229 3.52 10.06 -11.25
CA GLY A 229 2.48 10.12 -10.22
C GLY A 229 1.08 9.77 -10.69
N ARG A 230 0.09 10.09 -9.84
CA ARG A 230 -1.31 9.70 -10.04
C ARG A 230 -2.30 10.62 -9.31
N PHE A 231 -3.54 10.61 -9.80
CA PHE A 231 -4.69 11.21 -9.13
C PHE A 231 -5.62 10.13 -8.57
N GLU A 232 -5.95 10.28 -7.29
CA GLU A 232 -6.83 9.38 -6.55
C GLU A 232 -8.01 10.17 -5.96
N GLN A 233 -9.02 9.44 -5.51
CA GLN A 233 -10.10 9.98 -4.69
C GLN A 233 -9.55 10.50 -3.37
N PHE A 234 -9.83 11.77 -3.05
CA PHE A 234 -9.64 12.27 -1.70
C PHE A 234 -10.80 11.81 -0.81
N LEU A 235 -10.49 11.17 0.32
CA LEU A 235 -11.50 10.75 1.29
C LEU A 235 -11.84 11.92 2.21
N GLU A 236 -12.92 12.64 1.90
CA GLU A 236 -13.36 13.79 2.69
C GLU A 236 -13.74 13.40 4.12
N ASN A 237 -13.29 14.18 5.10
CA ASN A 237 -13.53 13.95 6.53
C ASN A 237 -12.97 12.63 7.08
N ALA A 238 -12.07 11.98 6.34
CA ALA A 238 -11.41 10.78 6.84
C ALA A 238 -10.39 11.14 7.93
N GLN A 239 -10.36 10.33 8.99
CA GLN A 239 -9.41 10.46 10.09
C GLN A 239 -8.52 9.22 10.13
N THR A 240 -7.21 9.41 10.12
CA THR A 240 -6.23 8.35 10.34
C THR A 240 -6.35 7.80 11.76
N LEU A 241 -6.17 6.49 11.90
CA LEU A 241 -6.08 5.88 13.21
C LEU A 241 -4.80 6.32 13.92
N SER A 242 -4.84 6.35 15.24
CA SER A 242 -3.67 6.50 16.09
C SER A 242 -3.16 5.15 16.60
N LYS A 243 -1.96 5.17 17.22
CA LYS A 243 -1.40 4.04 17.96
C LYS A 243 -2.33 3.47 19.04
N ASP A 244 -3.24 4.28 19.57
CA ASP A 244 -4.16 3.86 20.63
C ASP A 244 -5.48 3.35 20.05
N ASP A 245 -5.91 3.86 18.90
CA ASP A 245 -7.10 3.37 18.20
C ASP A 245 -6.93 1.92 17.73
N ILE A 246 -5.77 1.55 17.20
CA ILE A 246 -5.51 0.17 16.78
C ILE A 246 -5.53 -0.83 17.96
N ARG A 247 -5.33 -0.35 19.20
CA ARG A 247 -5.37 -1.15 20.44
C ARG A 247 -6.76 -1.27 21.05
N ASP A 248 -7.72 -0.46 20.62
CA ASP A 248 -9.11 -0.61 21.03
C ASP A 248 -9.66 -1.95 20.56
N TRP A 249 -10.29 -2.69 21.46
CA TRP A 249 -10.70 -4.07 21.20
C TRP A 249 -11.73 -4.17 20.06
N LYS A 250 -12.64 -3.19 19.91
CA LYS A 250 -13.61 -3.18 18.81
C LYS A 250 -12.96 -2.73 17.51
N THR A 251 -12.12 -1.71 17.53
CA THR A 251 -11.37 -1.28 16.33
C THR A 251 -10.47 -2.41 15.83
N SER A 252 -9.79 -3.13 16.72
CA SER A 252 -9.00 -4.32 16.43
C SER A 252 -9.82 -5.40 15.71
N GLN A 253 -11.06 -5.69 16.16
CA GLN A 253 -11.98 -6.61 15.45
C GLN A 253 -12.36 -6.08 14.04
N ARG A 254 -12.57 -4.77 13.87
CA ARG A 254 -12.84 -4.18 12.55
C ARG A 254 -11.67 -4.34 11.60
N ILE A 255 -10.45 -4.08 12.08
CA ILE A 255 -9.23 -4.25 11.30
C ILE A 255 -9.09 -5.72 10.88
N ALA A 256 -9.27 -6.66 11.81
CA ALA A 256 -9.25 -8.10 11.51
C ALA A 256 -10.22 -8.48 10.38
N ARG A 257 -11.46 -7.98 10.43
CA ARG A 257 -12.47 -8.22 9.39
C ARG A 257 -12.09 -7.60 8.04
N ARG A 258 -11.60 -6.36 8.03
CA ARG A 258 -11.11 -5.69 6.80
C ARG A 258 -9.91 -6.42 6.19
N MET A 259 -8.98 -6.93 6.99
CA MET A 259 -7.88 -7.77 6.49
C MET A 259 -8.39 -9.07 5.89
N LYS A 260 -9.37 -9.73 6.53
CA LYS A 260 -10.00 -10.95 5.99
C LYS A 260 -10.69 -10.71 4.66
N GLU A 261 -11.38 -9.58 4.52
CA GLU A 261 -11.99 -9.15 3.25
C GLU A 261 -10.96 -8.94 2.15
N LEU A 262 -9.82 -8.32 2.47
CA LEU A 262 -8.71 -8.18 1.52
C LEU A 262 -8.15 -9.55 1.10
N HIS A 263 -7.84 -10.40 2.08
CA HIS A 263 -7.23 -11.72 1.87
C HIS A 263 -8.12 -12.68 1.09
N LYS A 264 -9.45 -12.60 1.25
CA LYS A 264 -10.43 -13.45 0.54
C LYS A 264 -10.96 -12.82 -0.75
N GLY A 265 -11.09 -11.49 -0.78
CA GLY A 265 -11.76 -10.75 -1.86
C GLY A 265 -10.86 -10.39 -3.04
N VAL A 266 -9.53 -10.40 -2.85
CA VAL A 266 -8.57 -10.10 -3.93
C VAL A 266 -7.84 -11.39 -4.32
N PRO A 267 -8.13 -11.97 -5.49
CA PRO A 267 -7.46 -13.18 -5.94
C PRO A 267 -6.00 -12.88 -6.31
N LEU A 268 -5.10 -13.80 -5.98
CA LEU A 268 -3.71 -13.75 -6.44
C LEU A 268 -3.62 -14.11 -7.92
N LEU A 269 -2.72 -13.43 -8.61
CA LEU A 269 -2.31 -13.76 -9.96
C LEU A 269 -1.42 -15.00 -9.94
N LYS A 270 -1.34 -15.67 -11.09
CA LYS A 270 -0.56 -16.89 -11.24
C LYS A 270 0.92 -16.67 -10.88
N PHE A 271 1.54 -15.62 -11.41
CA PHE A 271 2.94 -15.32 -11.12
C PHE A 271 3.16 -14.96 -9.65
N GLU A 272 2.19 -14.27 -9.00
CA GLU A 272 2.25 -13.93 -7.58
C GLU A 272 2.27 -15.20 -6.72
N ARG A 273 1.42 -16.18 -7.05
CA ARG A 273 1.37 -17.47 -6.35
C ARG A 273 2.61 -18.33 -6.61
N GLU A 274 3.07 -18.38 -7.85
CA GLU A 274 4.25 -19.17 -8.24
C GLU A 274 5.55 -18.62 -7.62
N GLY A 275 5.63 -17.29 -7.48
CA GLY A 275 6.76 -16.57 -6.87
C GLY A 275 6.97 -16.86 -5.38
N GLY A 276 5.96 -17.36 -4.67
CA GLY A 276 6.04 -17.62 -3.23
C GLY A 276 5.81 -16.36 -2.38
N PRO A 277 6.15 -16.41 -1.08
CA PRO A 277 6.01 -15.24 -0.19
C PRO A 277 6.85 -14.05 -0.67
N ALA A 278 6.18 -12.96 -1.03
CA ALA A 278 6.82 -11.72 -1.48
C ALA A 278 7.77 -11.14 -0.43
N CYS A 279 7.49 -11.32 0.87
CA CYS A 279 8.36 -10.82 1.93
C CYS A 279 9.75 -11.47 1.88
N TRP A 280 9.84 -12.78 1.69
CA TRP A 280 11.12 -13.50 1.62
C TRP A 280 11.84 -13.26 0.29
N ALA A 281 11.11 -13.08 -0.81
CA ALA A 281 11.70 -12.63 -2.07
C ALA A 281 12.41 -11.27 -1.89
N LYS A 282 11.74 -10.31 -1.23
CA LYS A 282 12.33 -9.00 -0.91
C LYS A 282 13.48 -9.09 0.09
N ILE A 283 13.36 -9.86 1.17
CA ILE A 283 14.45 -10.09 2.14
C ILE A 283 15.72 -10.59 1.43
N ASN A 284 15.58 -11.61 0.57
CA ASN A 284 16.71 -12.14 -0.18
C ASN A 284 17.29 -11.11 -1.16
N GLN A 285 16.42 -10.35 -1.85
CA GLN A 285 16.85 -9.26 -2.73
C GLN A 285 17.62 -8.18 -1.96
N TRP A 286 17.16 -7.80 -0.78
CA TRP A 286 17.76 -6.76 0.05
C TRP A 286 19.08 -7.20 0.67
N ILE A 287 19.19 -8.44 1.15
CA ILE A 287 20.47 -9.03 1.59
C ILE A 287 21.51 -8.97 0.47
N ASN A 288 21.14 -9.39 -0.74
CA ASN A 288 22.03 -9.33 -1.90
C ASN A 288 22.43 -7.90 -2.27
N ARG A 289 21.53 -6.93 -2.12
CA ARG A 289 21.83 -5.51 -2.38
C ARG A 289 22.76 -4.90 -1.34
N ILE A 290 22.54 -5.17 -0.06
CA ILE A 290 23.42 -4.74 1.03
C ILE A 290 24.81 -5.34 0.82
N GLU A 291 24.90 -6.62 0.44
CA GLU A 291 26.18 -7.29 0.17
C GLU A 291 26.91 -6.73 -1.06
N THR A 292 26.19 -6.35 -2.13
CA THR A 292 26.81 -5.89 -3.39
C THR A 292 27.15 -4.40 -3.38
N ARG A 293 26.24 -3.55 -2.90
CA ARG A 293 26.40 -2.09 -2.84
C ARG A 293 27.11 -1.64 -1.57
N GLY A 294 26.76 -2.24 -0.43
CA GLY A 294 27.36 -1.96 0.88
C GLY A 294 28.61 -2.77 1.18
N ARG A 295 29.44 -3.13 0.19
CA ARG A 295 30.59 -4.03 0.39
C ARG A 295 31.55 -3.59 1.50
N GLU A 296 31.82 -2.30 1.61
CA GLU A 296 32.68 -1.76 2.66
C GLU A 296 31.94 -1.70 4.00
N TRP A 297 30.65 -1.37 3.99
CA TRP A 297 29.79 -1.39 5.19
C TRP A 297 29.70 -2.79 5.81
N VAL A 298 29.54 -3.83 4.97
CA VAL A 298 29.40 -5.23 5.36
C VAL A 298 30.70 -5.86 5.87
N LYS A 299 31.86 -5.40 5.39
CA LYS A 299 33.18 -5.88 5.85
C LYS A 299 33.58 -5.37 7.22
N ASP A 300 32.96 -4.28 7.65
CA ASP A 300 33.21 -3.67 8.94
C ASP A 300 32.34 -4.34 10.01
N ASP A 301 32.95 -5.23 10.77
CA ASP A 301 32.27 -5.98 11.84
C ASP A 301 31.66 -5.04 12.89
N ASP A 302 32.20 -3.83 13.11
CA ASP A 302 31.62 -2.90 14.08
C ASP A 302 30.26 -2.37 13.59
N ASN A 303 30.10 -2.09 12.29
CA ASN A 303 28.80 -1.72 11.71
C ASN A 303 27.77 -2.83 11.93
N ILE A 304 28.18 -4.08 11.72
CA ILE A 304 27.32 -5.25 11.88
C ILE A 304 26.94 -5.47 13.35
N ARG A 305 27.92 -5.37 14.25
CA ARG A 305 27.70 -5.50 15.71
C ARG A 305 26.76 -4.43 16.23
N HIS A 306 26.92 -3.19 15.79
CA HIS A 306 26.10 -2.07 16.26
C HIS A 306 24.70 -2.06 15.66
N THR A 307 24.55 -2.46 14.39
CA THR A 307 23.29 -2.34 13.64
C THR A 307 22.46 -3.62 13.68
N LEU A 308 23.09 -4.78 13.45
CA LEU A 308 22.43 -6.09 13.34
C LEU A 308 22.55 -6.94 14.61
N LEU A 309 23.31 -6.46 15.61
CA LEU A 309 23.50 -7.14 16.89
C LEU A 309 24.07 -8.57 16.75
N CYS A 310 25.00 -8.78 15.81
CA CYS A 310 25.72 -10.05 15.64
C CYS A 310 27.19 -9.80 15.30
N ASN A 311 28.04 -10.83 15.35
CA ASN A 311 29.49 -10.61 15.25
C ASN A 311 29.95 -10.20 13.86
N ASN A 312 29.38 -10.79 12.82
CA ASN A 312 29.72 -10.52 11.43
C ASN A 312 28.57 -10.88 10.49
N TRP A 313 28.67 -10.43 9.24
CA TRP A 313 27.63 -10.62 8.23
C TRP A 313 27.39 -12.08 7.84
N SER A 314 28.43 -12.93 7.90
CA SER A 314 28.29 -14.35 7.55
C SER A 314 27.42 -15.10 8.56
N GLU A 315 27.61 -14.83 9.85
CA GLU A 315 26.78 -15.36 10.94
C GLU A 315 25.33 -14.89 10.81
N PHE A 316 25.13 -13.58 10.55
CA PHE A 316 23.80 -13.02 10.30
C PHE A 316 23.04 -13.79 9.21
N LYS A 317 23.66 -13.95 8.02
CA LYS A 317 23.04 -14.68 6.90
C LYS A 317 22.74 -16.13 7.26
N THR A 318 23.66 -16.79 7.98
CA THR A 318 23.48 -18.19 8.41
C THR A 318 22.22 -18.35 9.26
N VAL A 319 22.01 -17.46 10.23
CA VAL A 319 20.79 -17.53 11.08
C VAL A 319 19.54 -17.17 10.29
N VAL A 320 19.60 -16.17 9.40
CA VAL A 320 18.45 -15.81 8.55
C VAL A 320 18.03 -17.00 7.66
N GLU A 321 19.00 -17.72 7.07
CA GLU A 321 18.75 -18.93 6.29
C GLU A 321 18.17 -20.05 7.16
N GLN A 322 18.72 -20.28 8.35
CA GLN A 322 18.19 -21.27 9.31
C GLN A 322 16.74 -20.95 9.70
N TYR A 323 16.42 -19.67 9.94
CA TYR A 323 15.07 -19.23 10.24
C TYR A 323 14.10 -19.43 9.09
N CYS A 324 14.52 -19.10 7.86
CA CYS A 324 13.75 -19.38 6.65
C CYS A 324 13.45 -20.87 6.48
N ASN A 325 14.48 -21.72 6.64
CA ASN A 325 14.36 -23.18 6.54
C ASN A 325 13.44 -23.76 7.63
N TRP A 326 13.55 -23.28 8.87
CA TRP A 326 12.68 -23.66 9.97
C TRP A 326 11.22 -23.29 9.70
N LEU A 327 10.98 -22.08 9.20
CA LEU A 327 9.64 -21.58 8.85
C LEU A 327 9.00 -22.43 7.74
N TYR A 328 9.81 -22.89 6.78
CA TYR A 328 9.40 -23.76 5.69
C TYR A 328 9.51 -25.26 5.99
N GLY A 329 9.77 -25.65 7.24
CA GLY A 329 9.91 -27.06 7.63
C GLY A 329 8.69 -27.94 7.33
N GLN A 330 7.52 -27.35 7.11
CA GLN A 330 6.30 -28.04 6.64
C GLN A 330 6.18 -28.17 5.11
N GLY A 331 7.20 -27.75 4.37
CA GLY A 331 7.30 -27.80 2.90
C GLY A 331 6.87 -26.49 2.22
N SER A 332 7.72 -25.97 1.33
CA SER A 332 7.48 -24.73 0.58
C SER A 332 6.20 -24.77 -0.26
N SER A 333 5.78 -25.95 -0.73
CA SER A 333 4.53 -26.14 -1.48
C SER A 333 3.28 -25.80 -0.65
N ASN A 334 3.29 -26.12 0.64
CA ASN A 334 2.17 -25.82 1.53
C ASN A 334 2.06 -24.31 1.78
N VAL A 335 3.21 -23.65 1.92
CA VAL A 335 3.27 -22.19 2.05
C VAL A 335 2.68 -21.51 0.81
N LYS A 336 3.08 -21.96 -0.40
CA LYS A 336 2.54 -21.42 -1.67
C LYS A 336 1.03 -21.57 -1.83
N LYS A 337 0.47 -22.69 -1.33
CA LYS A 337 -0.99 -22.91 -1.32
C LYS A 337 -1.72 -21.95 -0.37
N SER A 338 -1.09 -21.61 0.75
CA SER A 338 -1.66 -20.74 1.78
C SER A 338 -1.54 -19.22 1.51
N LEU A 339 -0.94 -18.82 0.40
CA LEU A 339 -0.76 -17.41 0.06
C LEU A 339 -2.10 -16.74 -0.25
N VAL A 340 -2.23 -15.52 0.26
CA VAL A 340 -3.33 -14.60 0.00
C VAL A 340 -2.76 -13.25 -0.44
N PHE A 341 -3.62 -12.38 -0.97
CA PHE A 341 -3.23 -11.00 -1.26
C PHE A 341 -3.19 -10.21 0.06
N CYS A 342 -2.01 -9.76 0.47
CA CYS A 342 -1.78 -9.06 1.73
C CYS A 342 -1.50 -7.57 1.49
N HIS A 343 -1.80 -6.73 2.49
CA HIS A 343 -1.39 -5.33 2.51
C HIS A 343 0.10 -5.18 2.81
N ASN A 344 0.63 -6.00 3.72
CA ASN A 344 2.02 -6.04 4.21
C ASN A 344 2.50 -4.80 4.98
N ASP A 345 1.76 -3.69 4.96
CA ASP A 345 2.08 -2.47 5.73
C ASP A 345 0.87 -1.85 6.45
N ALA A 346 0.07 -2.67 7.15
CA ALA A 346 -1.15 -2.22 7.83
C ALA A 346 -0.87 -1.45 9.15
N GLN A 347 0.01 -0.46 9.11
CA GLN A 347 0.24 0.47 10.22
C GLN A 347 -0.92 1.46 10.41
N TYR A 348 -1.01 2.11 11.57
CA TYR A 348 -2.16 2.97 11.88
C TYR A 348 -2.29 4.19 10.95
N GLY A 349 -1.19 4.67 10.36
CA GLY A 349 -1.22 5.74 9.35
C GLY A 349 -1.92 5.34 8.04
N ASN A 350 -1.99 4.03 7.76
CA ASN A 350 -2.60 3.47 6.55
C ASN A 350 -4.06 3.01 6.77
N LEU A 351 -4.62 3.31 7.94
CA LEU A 351 -5.98 2.94 8.33
C LEU A 351 -6.78 4.20 8.63
N LEU A 352 -7.93 4.38 7.97
CA LEU A 352 -8.74 5.59 8.09
C LEU A 352 -10.20 5.27 8.37
N PHE A 353 -10.80 6.01 9.30
CA PHE A 353 -12.26 6.09 9.39
C PHE A 353 -12.78 7.21 8.52
N THR A 354 -13.60 6.87 7.52
CA THR A 354 -14.28 7.83 6.63
C THR A 354 -15.39 8.64 7.30
N SER A 355 -15.83 8.20 8.47
CA SER A 355 -16.78 8.92 9.32
C SER A 355 -16.65 8.45 10.77
N PRO A 356 -17.06 9.26 11.76
CA PRO A 356 -17.03 8.86 13.15
C PRO A 356 -17.75 7.52 13.40
N VAL A 357 -17.11 6.65 14.16
CA VAL A 357 -17.71 5.38 14.59
C VAL A 357 -18.61 5.65 15.79
N ILE A 358 -19.82 5.10 15.77
CA ILE A 358 -20.70 5.14 16.92
C ILE A 358 -20.13 4.17 17.97
N LYS A 359 -19.62 4.71 19.07
CA LYS A 359 -19.25 3.90 20.23
C LYS A 359 -20.56 3.42 20.84
N ALA A 360 -20.85 2.12 20.69
CA ALA A 360 -21.93 1.51 21.46
C ALA A 360 -21.61 1.70 22.94
N ASP A 361 -22.61 2.07 23.75
CA ASP A 361 -22.47 2.04 25.20
C ASP A 361 -21.93 0.67 25.61
N ASN A 362 -20.92 0.67 26.50
CA ASN A 362 -20.36 -0.56 27.05
C ASN A 362 -21.53 -1.48 27.44
N PRO A 363 -21.59 -2.74 26.97
CA PRO A 363 -22.56 -3.66 27.50
C PRO A 363 -22.16 -3.93 28.96
N ILE A 364 -22.69 -3.15 29.90
CA ILE A 364 -22.82 -3.56 31.30
C ILE A 364 -23.96 -4.57 31.31
N HIS A 365 -23.75 -5.71 30.69
CA HIS A 365 -24.65 -6.84 30.78
C HIS A 365 -23.79 -8.08 30.93
N SER A 366 -23.70 -8.53 32.18
CA SER A 366 -23.33 -9.89 32.54
C SER A 366 -24.24 -10.87 31.80
N ALA A 367 -23.85 -11.23 30.57
CA ALA A 367 -24.46 -12.31 29.82
C ALA A 367 -24.08 -13.66 30.45
N PRO A 368 -24.95 -14.67 30.38
CA PRO A 368 -24.88 -15.85 31.24
C PRO A 368 -23.63 -16.68 30.94
N LYS A 369 -23.04 -17.22 32.01
CA LYS A 369 -21.94 -18.18 31.99
C LYS A 369 -22.36 -19.44 31.23
N SER A 370 -22.11 -19.46 29.94
CA SER A 370 -22.23 -20.65 29.10
C SER A 370 -21.11 -20.64 28.06
N ALA A 371 -19.87 -20.74 28.53
CA ALA A 371 -18.77 -21.18 27.69
C ALA A 371 -18.50 -22.64 28.06
N SER A 372 -18.55 -23.52 27.06
CA SER A 372 -17.94 -24.85 27.14
C SER A 372 -16.56 -24.72 27.79
N SER A 373 -16.18 -25.65 28.67
CA SER A 373 -14.89 -25.66 29.37
C SER A 373 -13.66 -25.86 28.45
N THR A 374 -13.84 -25.73 27.13
CA THR A 374 -12.87 -26.08 26.09
C THR A 374 -12.44 -24.89 25.21
N SER A 375 -12.99 -23.67 25.39
CA SER A 375 -12.64 -22.54 24.52
C SER A 375 -11.25 -21.96 24.82
N LEU A 376 -10.52 -21.56 23.77
CA LEU A 376 -9.24 -20.84 23.90
C LEU A 376 -9.38 -19.43 24.48
N PHE A 377 -10.56 -18.80 24.36
CA PHE A 377 -10.78 -17.43 24.83
C PHE A 377 -10.95 -17.35 26.36
N PRO A 378 -10.35 -16.36 27.06
CA PRO A 378 -10.43 -16.27 28.51
C PRO A 378 -11.87 -16.12 29.03
N GLN A 379 -12.30 -17.00 29.94
CA GLN A 379 -13.66 -16.99 30.51
C GLN A 379 -13.95 -15.77 31.41
N ASN A 380 -12.90 -15.13 31.93
CA ASN A 380 -12.97 -13.94 32.77
C ASN A 380 -12.84 -12.63 31.97
N SER A 381 -12.82 -12.70 30.63
CA SER A 381 -12.77 -11.51 29.78
C SER A 381 -14.05 -10.69 29.90
N ASN A 382 -13.89 -9.37 29.78
CA ASN A 382 -15.02 -8.45 29.66
C ASN A 382 -15.61 -8.42 28.24
N VAL A 383 -14.99 -9.13 27.29
CA VAL A 383 -15.44 -9.23 25.90
C VAL A 383 -16.15 -10.58 25.70
N SER A 384 -17.34 -10.55 25.11
CA SER A 384 -18.11 -11.76 24.81
C SER A 384 -17.57 -12.45 23.55
N LEU A 385 -17.13 -13.71 23.69
CA LEU A 385 -16.71 -14.52 22.54
C LEU A 385 -17.81 -14.65 21.48
N GLU A 386 -19.06 -14.84 21.91
CA GLU A 386 -20.20 -14.93 21.00
C GLU A 386 -20.36 -13.65 20.17
N GLN A 387 -20.13 -12.48 20.77
CA GLN A 387 -20.18 -11.20 20.04
C GLN A 387 -18.96 -10.98 19.13
N ILE A 388 -17.82 -11.63 19.39
CA ILE A 388 -16.67 -11.62 18.47
C ILE A 388 -16.99 -12.49 17.24
N ILE A 389 -17.55 -13.68 17.46
CA ILE A 389 -17.87 -14.63 16.40
C ILE A 389 -19.04 -14.12 15.55
N ASN A 390 -20.09 -13.64 16.22
CA ASN A 390 -21.33 -13.14 15.62
C ASN A 390 -21.55 -11.67 16.02
N PRO A 391 -20.80 -10.72 15.41
CA PRO A 391 -20.92 -9.30 15.74
C PRO A 391 -22.32 -8.77 15.41
N PRO A 392 -22.90 -7.89 16.25
CA PRO A 392 -24.21 -7.30 15.96
C PRO A 392 -24.25 -6.57 14.61
N ILE A 393 -25.42 -6.55 13.96
CA ILE A 393 -25.62 -5.88 12.65
C ILE A 393 -25.15 -4.42 12.69
N GLN A 394 -25.41 -3.72 13.81
CA GLN A 394 -24.96 -2.33 13.99
C GLN A 394 -23.44 -2.21 14.00
N ASP A 395 -22.71 -3.17 14.58
CA ASP A 395 -21.24 -3.16 14.59
C ASP A 395 -20.69 -3.50 13.20
N GLN A 396 -21.28 -4.48 12.50
CA GLN A 396 -20.95 -4.82 11.10
C GLN A 396 -21.15 -3.64 10.15
N SER A 397 -22.23 -2.86 10.34
CA SER A 397 -22.51 -1.70 9.48
C SER A 397 -21.47 -0.57 9.63
N GLN A 398 -20.62 -0.60 10.67
CA GLN A 398 -19.53 0.35 10.84
C GLN A 398 -18.23 -0.12 10.17
N ASP A 399 -18.12 -1.38 9.76
CA ASP A 399 -16.87 -1.94 9.20
C ASP A 399 -16.50 -1.25 7.87
N SER A 400 -17.50 -0.93 7.04
CA SER A 400 -17.32 -0.21 5.78
C SER A 400 -16.80 1.22 5.96
N LYS A 401 -16.83 1.76 7.19
CA LYS A 401 -16.24 3.07 7.49
C LYS A 401 -14.72 3.00 7.55
N LEU A 402 -14.14 1.83 7.86
CA LEU A 402 -12.71 1.62 7.93
C LEU A 402 -12.15 1.32 6.53
N VAL A 403 -11.35 2.24 6.02
CA VAL A 403 -10.68 2.15 4.73
C VAL A 403 -9.20 1.94 4.95
N VAL A 404 -8.63 1.04 4.16
CA VAL A 404 -7.18 0.77 4.09
C VAL A 404 -6.63 1.50 2.87
N ILE A 405 -5.49 2.18 3.03
CA ILE A 405 -4.81 2.93 1.98
C ILE A 405 -3.33 2.52 1.90
N ASP A 406 -2.65 3.00 0.86
CA ASP A 406 -1.20 2.85 0.65
C ASP A 406 -0.73 1.39 0.47
N PHE A 407 -1.09 0.82 -0.67
CA PHE A 407 -0.78 -0.56 -1.06
C PHE A 407 0.62 -0.71 -1.70
N GLU A 408 1.59 0.15 -1.39
CA GLU A 408 2.92 0.14 -2.03
C GLU A 408 3.74 -1.12 -1.74
N TYR A 409 3.48 -1.79 -0.61
CA TYR A 409 4.09 -3.08 -0.24
C TYR A 409 3.15 -4.28 -0.44
N ALA A 410 1.94 -4.07 -0.97
CA ALA A 410 0.96 -5.13 -1.10
C ALA A 410 1.42 -6.22 -2.07
N GLY A 411 0.95 -7.44 -1.86
CA GLY A 411 1.32 -8.59 -2.69
C GLY A 411 1.12 -9.92 -2.01
N ALA A 412 1.50 -11.02 -2.69
CA ALA A 412 1.30 -12.37 -2.18
C ALA A 412 2.15 -12.66 -0.94
N ASN A 413 1.49 -12.93 0.19
CA ASN A 413 2.13 -13.43 1.39
C ASN A 413 1.19 -14.38 2.15
N PRO A 414 1.70 -15.15 3.10
CA PRO A 414 0.84 -15.83 4.06
C PRO A 414 0.05 -14.79 4.86
N ALA A 415 -1.24 -15.03 5.08
CA ALA A 415 -2.06 -14.14 5.92
C ALA A 415 -1.40 -13.89 7.30
N ALA A 416 -0.76 -14.90 7.86
CA ALA A 416 -0.06 -14.80 9.14
C ALA A 416 1.05 -13.73 9.16
N PHE A 417 1.74 -13.50 8.03
CA PHE A 417 2.74 -12.42 7.93
C PHE A 417 2.08 -11.05 8.06
N ASP A 418 0.99 -10.81 7.34
CA ASP A 418 0.29 -9.52 7.35
C ASP A 418 -0.37 -9.25 8.72
N LEU A 419 -0.98 -10.28 9.31
CA LEU A 419 -1.54 -10.20 10.67
C LEU A 419 -0.44 -9.96 11.71
N ALA A 420 0.70 -10.64 11.62
CA ALA A 420 1.84 -10.42 12.50
C ALA A 420 2.44 -9.02 12.31
N ASN A 421 2.43 -8.50 11.08
CA ASN A 421 2.85 -7.14 10.77
C ASN A 421 1.97 -6.12 11.50
N HIS A 422 0.65 -6.18 11.29
CA HIS A 422 -0.28 -5.28 11.97
C HIS A 422 -0.15 -5.32 13.51
N LEU A 423 -0.02 -6.51 14.10
CA LEU A 423 0.16 -6.64 15.55
C LEU A 423 1.53 -6.12 16.03
N SER A 424 2.55 -6.14 15.18
CA SER A 424 3.87 -5.56 15.49
C SER A 424 3.84 -4.03 15.50
N GLU A 425 2.95 -3.42 14.72
CA GLU A 425 2.74 -1.97 14.69
C GLU A 425 2.18 -1.42 16.01
N TRP A 426 1.59 -2.27 16.85
CA TRP A 426 1.17 -1.89 18.20
C TRP A 426 2.36 -1.50 19.09
N MET A 427 3.60 -1.83 18.72
CA MET A 427 4.78 -1.48 19.49
C MET A 427 5.36 -0.11 19.14
N HIS A 428 4.89 0.54 18.08
CA HIS A 428 5.46 1.79 17.56
C HIS A 428 4.57 3.00 17.87
N ASP A 429 5.22 4.16 17.96
CA ASP A 429 4.60 5.47 18.04
C ASP A 429 5.40 6.44 17.18
N TYR A 430 4.98 6.58 15.94
CA TYR A 430 5.60 7.49 14.98
C TYR A 430 5.33 8.96 15.32
N ASN A 431 4.36 9.30 16.17
CA ASN A 431 4.05 10.69 16.50
C ASN A 431 4.72 11.16 17.81
N CYS A 432 5.91 10.64 18.12
CA CYS A 432 6.66 10.98 19.33
C CYS A 432 8.07 11.53 19.03
N SER A 433 8.81 11.90 20.08
CA SER A 433 10.16 12.46 19.96
C SER A 433 11.21 11.48 19.45
N GLU A 434 10.96 10.16 19.60
CA GLU A 434 11.82 9.10 19.10
C GLU A 434 10.98 8.12 18.25
N PRO A 435 10.54 8.52 17.04
CA PRO A 435 9.57 7.75 16.24
C PRO A 435 10.10 6.39 15.77
N PHE A 436 11.42 6.19 15.81
CA PHE A 436 12.08 4.94 15.49
C PHE A 436 11.99 3.88 16.60
N ARG A 437 11.67 4.28 17.84
CA ARG A 437 11.72 3.38 19.00
C ARG A 437 10.56 2.40 19.00
N CYS A 438 10.91 1.14 19.21
CA CYS A 438 9.96 0.05 19.42
C CYS A 438 9.83 -0.24 20.92
N ASN A 439 8.58 -0.31 21.43
CA ASN A 439 8.28 -0.69 22.80
C ASN A 439 7.66 -2.11 22.89
N PRO A 440 8.45 -3.15 23.20
CA PRO A 440 7.97 -4.53 23.26
C PRO A 440 6.83 -4.76 24.26
N LYS A 441 6.74 -3.94 25.31
CA LYS A 441 5.67 -4.05 26.33
C LYS A 441 4.29 -3.70 25.79
N LYS A 442 4.22 -3.08 24.60
CA LYS A 442 2.98 -2.70 23.92
C LYS A 442 2.53 -3.73 22.88
N PHE A 443 3.29 -4.80 22.67
CA PHE A 443 2.82 -5.94 21.87
C PHE A 443 1.51 -6.49 22.49
N PRO A 444 0.51 -6.88 21.67
CA PRO A 444 -0.78 -7.34 22.17
C PRO A 444 -0.62 -8.54 23.12
N THR A 445 -1.40 -8.53 24.20
CA THR A 445 -1.49 -9.68 25.11
C THR A 445 -2.16 -10.86 24.40
N LYS A 446 -2.02 -12.06 24.98
CA LYS A 446 -2.70 -13.27 24.49
C LYS A 446 -4.20 -13.07 24.27
N GLU A 447 -4.89 -12.40 25.20
CA GLU A 447 -6.32 -12.09 25.08
C GLU A 447 -6.61 -11.14 23.91
N GLN A 448 -5.80 -10.09 23.73
CA GLN A 448 -5.93 -9.15 22.63
C GLN A 448 -5.67 -9.81 21.27
N MET A 449 -4.65 -10.67 21.19
CA MET A 449 -4.39 -11.49 20.01
C MET A 449 -5.55 -12.43 19.70
N LEU A 450 -6.10 -13.11 20.71
CA LEU A 450 -7.27 -13.98 20.52
C LEU A 450 -8.49 -13.16 20.05
N ASN A 451 -8.74 -11.98 20.62
CA ASN A 451 -9.83 -11.09 20.18
C ASN A 451 -9.71 -10.75 18.69
N PHE A 452 -8.50 -10.43 18.24
CA PHE A 452 -8.19 -10.15 16.84
C PHE A 452 -8.36 -11.40 15.95
N VAL A 453 -7.77 -12.53 16.34
CA VAL A 453 -7.77 -13.76 15.52
C VAL A 453 -9.15 -14.40 15.44
N TYR A 454 -9.93 -14.46 16.52
CA TYR A 454 -11.32 -14.93 16.47
C TYR A 454 -12.13 -14.10 15.49
N SER A 455 -12.00 -12.77 15.54
CA SER A 455 -12.70 -11.87 14.61
C SER A 455 -12.26 -12.05 13.16
N TYR A 456 -10.99 -12.37 12.91
CA TYR A 456 -10.47 -12.64 11.56
C TYR A 456 -10.99 -13.99 11.02
N VAL A 457 -11.01 -15.02 11.87
CA VAL A 457 -11.38 -16.39 11.50
C VAL A 457 -12.90 -16.56 11.35
N SER A 458 -13.70 -15.89 12.19
CA SER A 458 -15.17 -15.94 12.10
C SER A 458 -15.71 -15.21 10.87
N HIS A 459 -15.01 -14.17 10.41
CA HIS A 459 -15.47 -13.34 9.30
C HIS A 459 -15.40 -14.05 7.96
N LEU A 460 -16.49 -13.98 7.19
CA LEU A 460 -16.64 -14.67 5.91
C LEU A 460 -16.40 -16.20 5.99
N ARG A 461 -16.63 -16.80 7.18
CA ARG A 461 -16.45 -18.23 7.46
C ARG A 461 -17.46 -19.12 6.71
N GLY A 462 -18.67 -18.62 6.45
CA GLY A 462 -19.74 -19.41 5.81
C GLY A 462 -20.10 -20.65 6.63
N ASN A 463 -20.43 -21.75 5.96
CA ASN A 463 -20.83 -23.02 6.58
C ASN A 463 -19.65 -23.96 6.90
N SER A 464 -18.47 -23.40 7.24
CA SER A 464 -17.28 -24.20 7.54
C SER A 464 -17.55 -25.22 8.65
N THR A 465 -17.23 -26.49 8.40
CA THR A 465 -17.39 -27.62 9.33
C THR A 465 -16.23 -27.74 10.32
N THR A 466 -15.11 -27.04 10.06
CA THR A 466 -13.95 -27.02 10.95
C THR A 466 -14.30 -26.38 12.29
N ILE A 467 -13.66 -26.83 13.37
CA ILE A 467 -13.80 -26.21 14.70
C ILE A 467 -13.07 -24.87 14.70
N ILE A 468 -13.77 -23.80 15.08
CA ILE A 468 -13.21 -22.43 15.04
C ILE A 468 -11.94 -22.29 15.87
N ASP A 469 -11.88 -22.95 17.02
CA ASP A 469 -10.72 -22.90 17.92
C ASP A 469 -9.47 -23.54 17.29
N ASP A 470 -9.61 -24.55 16.43
CA ASP A 470 -8.48 -25.15 15.73
C ASP A 470 -7.89 -24.19 14.69
N GLU A 471 -8.76 -23.46 13.97
CA GLU A 471 -8.33 -22.42 13.03
C GLU A 471 -7.71 -21.22 13.76
N VAL A 472 -8.30 -20.80 14.88
CA VAL A 472 -7.75 -19.73 15.73
C VAL A 472 -6.37 -20.12 16.25
N LYS A 473 -6.22 -21.35 16.76
CA LYS A 473 -4.93 -21.90 17.19
C LYS A 473 -3.92 -21.94 16.04
N HIS A 474 -4.34 -22.35 14.85
CA HIS A 474 -3.50 -22.32 13.66
C HIS A 474 -2.97 -20.90 13.36
N TYR A 475 -3.84 -19.91 13.25
CA TYR A 475 -3.44 -18.53 12.96
C TYR A 475 -2.63 -17.89 14.09
N TYR A 476 -2.99 -18.12 15.35
CA TYR A 476 -2.23 -17.63 16.50
C TYR A 476 -0.78 -18.15 16.47
N ASN A 477 -0.61 -19.46 16.28
CA ASN A 477 0.71 -20.08 16.20
C ASN A 477 1.48 -19.61 14.96
N ALA A 478 0.80 -19.44 13.82
CA ALA A 478 1.41 -18.92 12.60
C ALA A 478 1.88 -17.47 12.76
N ILE A 479 1.10 -16.60 13.40
CA ILE A 479 1.49 -15.20 13.69
C ILE A 479 2.80 -15.17 14.47
N LEU A 480 2.93 -15.98 15.52
CA LEU A 480 4.17 -16.04 16.32
C LEU A 480 5.36 -16.53 15.48
N LYS A 481 5.16 -17.51 14.59
CA LYS A 481 6.22 -18.00 13.69
C LYS A 481 6.62 -17.01 12.62
N TRP A 482 5.70 -16.20 12.10
CA TRP A 482 5.98 -15.23 11.02
C TRP A 482 6.41 -13.86 11.55
N ARG A 483 6.26 -13.58 12.85
CA ARG A 483 6.66 -12.33 13.49
C ARG A 483 8.13 -12.01 13.29
N GLY A 484 9.05 -12.97 13.40
CA GLY A 484 10.47 -12.72 13.15
C GLY A 484 10.75 -12.30 11.70
N SER A 485 10.06 -12.87 10.71
CA SER A 485 10.16 -12.43 9.31
C SER A 485 9.73 -10.97 9.13
N VAL A 486 8.69 -10.52 9.84
CA VAL A 486 8.27 -9.11 9.84
C VAL A 486 9.37 -8.21 10.38
N GLN A 487 9.97 -8.57 11.51
CA GLN A 487 11.05 -7.79 12.11
C GLN A 487 12.26 -7.70 11.17
N LEU A 488 12.65 -8.84 10.58
CA LEU A 488 13.75 -8.90 9.62
C LEU A 488 13.47 -8.07 8.36
N PHE A 489 12.25 -8.11 7.84
CA PHE A 489 11.84 -7.33 6.67
C PHE A 489 12.06 -5.84 6.91
N TRP A 490 11.50 -5.28 7.98
CA TRP A 490 11.62 -3.84 8.27
C TRP A 490 13.01 -3.43 8.76
N CYS A 491 13.78 -4.35 9.35
CA CYS A 491 15.19 -4.17 9.67
C CYS A 491 16.03 -3.91 8.40
N LEU A 492 15.94 -4.82 7.42
CA LEU A 492 16.69 -4.70 6.17
C LEU A 492 16.24 -3.50 5.32
N TRP A 493 14.94 -3.20 5.33
CA TRP A 493 14.40 -1.99 4.71
C TRP A 493 15.08 -0.74 5.27
N ALA A 494 15.23 -0.64 6.60
CA ALA A 494 15.81 0.54 7.23
C ALA A 494 17.30 0.71 6.93
N ILE A 495 18.06 -0.38 6.84
CA ILE A 495 19.47 -0.33 6.41
C ILE A 495 19.59 0.23 4.98
N LEU A 496 18.67 -0.14 4.07
CA LEU A 496 18.67 0.40 2.71
C LEU A 496 18.31 1.90 2.67
N GLN A 497 17.49 2.36 3.61
CA GLN A 497 17.04 3.75 3.69
C GLN A 497 17.99 4.67 4.46
N SER A 498 18.92 4.13 5.27
CA SER A 498 19.82 4.96 6.08
C SER A 498 20.77 5.85 5.27
N GLY A 499 20.95 5.56 3.99
CA GLY A 499 21.87 6.27 3.11
C GLY A 499 23.34 5.81 3.23
N ASP A 500 23.69 5.04 4.26
CA ASP A 500 25.07 4.61 4.55
C ASP A 500 25.66 3.65 3.51
N LEU A 501 24.81 3.07 2.66
CA LEU A 501 25.23 2.14 1.61
C LEU A 501 25.56 2.83 0.28
N GLN A 502 25.37 4.15 0.17
CA GLN A 502 25.42 4.84 -1.11
C GLN A 502 26.85 5.30 -1.49
N ASN A 503 27.29 4.80 -2.64
CA ASN A 503 28.40 5.32 -3.45
C ASN A 503 27.92 5.37 -4.91
N GLU A 504 26.89 6.14 -5.27
CA GLU A 504 26.52 6.33 -6.68
C GLU A 504 26.13 7.78 -7.03
N ALA A 505 26.47 8.17 -8.25
CA ALA A 505 26.44 9.52 -8.79
C ALA A 505 25.09 9.89 -9.41
N VAL A 506 24.79 11.18 -9.35
CA VAL A 506 23.61 11.88 -9.87
C VAL A 506 23.39 11.63 -11.38
N GLU A 507 22.25 11.06 -11.76
CA GLU A 507 21.77 11.07 -13.16
C GLU A 507 20.94 12.33 -13.47
N ARG A 508 21.10 12.85 -14.69
CA ARG A 508 20.33 13.98 -15.24
C ARG A 508 19.30 13.45 -16.23
N ILE A 509 18.02 13.71 -15.98
CA ILE A 509 16.93 13.29 -16.86
C ILE A 509 16.32 14.52 -17.55
N GLU A 510 16.31 14.53 -18.89
CA GLU A 510 15.52 15.49 -19.70
C GLU A 510 14.09 14.98 -19.85
N SER A 511 13.08 15.78 -19.46
CA SER A 511 11.68 15.38 -19.54
C SER A 511 10.76 16.46 -20.13
N LYS A 512 9.51 16.10 -20.46
CA LYS A 512 8.50 17.00 -21.05
C LYS A 512 7.40 17.31 -20.03
N GLY A 513 7.10 18.60 -19.85
CA GLY A 513 5.99 19.09 -19.03
C GLY A 513 4.63 19.09 -19.74
N PRO A 514 3.51 19.24 -18.99
CA PRO A 514 2.14 19.20 -19.51
C PRO A 514 1.87 20.30 -20.56
N SER A 515 2.50 21.47 -20.39
CA SER A 515 2.39 22.60 -21.31
C SER A 515 3.33 22.51 -22.54
N GLY A 516 4.12 21.43 -22.65
CA GLY A 516 5.08 21.18 -23.72
C GLY A 516 6.47 21.83 -23.50
N ASN A 517 6.75 22.30 -22.28
CA ASN A 517 8.07 22.76 -21.85
C ASN A 517 9.02 21.56 -21.65
N LYS A 518 10.33 21.78 -21.79
CA LYS A 518 11.34 20.77 -21.41
C LYS A 518 11.85 21.08 -20.00
N TYR A 519 11.81 20.09 -19.11
CA TYR A 519 12.41 20.17 -17.78
C TYR A 519 13.74 19.41 -17.77
N ILE A 520 14.74 19.98 -17.08
CA ILE A 520 15.98 19.30 -16.74
C ILE A 520 15.90 19.07 -15.24
N ILE A 521 15.61 17.83 -14.83
CA ILE A 521 15.55 17.47 -13.41
C ILE A 521 16.99 17.23 -12.97
N LYS A 522 17.46 18.02 -12.01
CA LYS A 522 18.74 17.83 -11.33
C LYS A 522 18.46 17.27 -9.94
N THR A 523 18.94 16.06 -9.68
CA THR A 523 18.94 15.48 -8.34
C THR A 523 20.19 15.95 -7.62
N GLU A 524 20.17 17.14 -7.03
CA GLU A 524 21.21 17.52 -6.06
C GLU A 524 20.78 16.97 -4.69
N LEU A 525 21.69 16.30 -3.98
CA LEU A 525 21.55 16.09 -2.54
C LEU A 525 21.49 17.49 -1.93
N SER A 526 20.31 17.95 -1.55
CA SER A 526 20.15 19.29 -1.00
C SER A 526 20.63 19.29 0.45
N ASP A 527 21.86 19.75 0.67
CA ASP A 527 22.16 20.51 1.87
C ASP A 527 21.21 21.71 1.90
N GLY A 528 20.23 21.70 2.80
CA GLY A 528 19.40 22.84 3.19
C GLY A 528 18.66 23.55 2.05
N ILE A 529 17.42 23.16 1.79
CA ILE A 529 16.49 24.05 1.07
C ILE A 529 15.92 25.03 2.09
N ASP A 530 16.18 26.32 1.88
CA ASP A 530 15.51 27.41 2.58
C ASP A 530 13.99 27.24 2.47
N ASP A 531 13.33 27.13 3.63
CA ASP A 531 11.88 27.15 3.77
C ASP A 531 11.28 28.36 3.04
N VAL A 532 10.69 28.12 1.88
CA VAL A 532 9.80 29.10 1.25
C VAL A 532 8.50 29.06 2.04
N ALA A 533 8.39 29.97 3.02
CA ALA A 533 7.24 30.14 3.91
C ALA A 533 5.90 29.89 3.20
N LEU A 534 5.32 28.71 3.46
CA LEU A 534 3.98 28.35 3.04
C LEU A 534 2.97 28.92 4.04
N THR A 535 1.86 29.43 3.54
CA THR A 535 0.77 29.94 4.38
C THR A 535 0.05 28.79 5.07
N ASN A 536 0.30 28.65 6.38
CA ASN A 536 -0.41 27.93 7.45
C ASN A 536 -1.72 27.21 7.09
N ASP A 537 -1.61 25.97 6.62
CA ASP A 537 -2.59 24.88 6.84
C ASP A 537 -1.81 23.57 6.62
N GLU A 538 -0.99 23.18 7.61
CA GLU A 538 -0.20 21.94 7.59
C GLU A 538 -0.92 20.86 8.40
N LEU A 539 -0.93 19.63 7.90
CA LEU A 539 -1.43 18.45 8.63
C LEU A 539 -0.21 17.66 9.11
N GLU A 540 -0.08 17.46 10.42
CA GLU A 540 1.11 16.88 11.07
C GLU A 540 1.45 15.45 10.62
N GLY A 541 2.75 15.17 10.42
CA GLY A 541 3.32 13.86 10.12
C GLY A 541 4.83 13.85 10.39
N VAL A 542 5.47 12.67 10.39
CA VAL A 542 6.91 12.53 10.67
C VAL A 542 7.77 13.04 9.53
N ASP A 543 8.80 13.83 9.85
CA ASP A 543 9.82 14.27 8.90
C ASP A 543 10.88 13.18 8.69
N ILE A 544 10.92 12.65 7.47
CA ILE A 544 11.77 11.52 7.08
C ILE A 544 13.26 11.86 7.07
N ASP A 545 13.62 13.11 6.79
CA ASP A 545 15.03 13.53 6.76
C ASP A 545 15.65 13.52 8.16
N THR A 546 14.80 13.44 9.19
CA THR A 546 15.21 13.37 10.60
C THR A 546 15.01 12.00 11.24
N PHE A 547 14.50 11.00 10.50
CA PHE A 547 14.20 9.68 11.04
C PHE A 547 15.48 8.83 11.24
N ASP A 548 15.67 8.30 12.45
CA ASP A 548 16.82 7.42 12.76
C ASP A 548 16.57 5.99 12.28
N TYR A 549 16.96 5.74 11.03
CA TYR A 549 16.84 4.43 10.38
C TYR A 549 17.69 3.34 11.02
N LEU A 550 18.91 3.64 11.45
CA LEU A 550 19.78 2.64 12.08
C LEU A 550 19.28 2.28 13.48
N GLY A 551 18.78 3.26 14.23
CA GLY A 551 18.09 3.05 15.50
C GLY A 551 16.86 2.16 15.33
N TYR A 552 16.03 2.41 14.30
CA TYR A 552 14.89 1.57 13.96
C TYR A 552 15.31 0.14 13.61
N CYS A 553 16.33 -0.01 12.76
CA CYS A 553 16.90 -1.31 12.40
C CYS A 553 17.32 -2.11 13.64
N LYS A 554 18.07 -1.48 14.54
CA LYS A 554 18.55 -2.08 15.78
C LYS A 554 17.40 -2.57 16.66
N ASP A 555 16.33 -1.78 16.76
CA ASP A 555 15.16 -2.13 17.55
C ASP A 555 14.37 -3.31 16.95
N LYS A 556 14.26 -3.40 15.62
CA LYS A 556 13.62 -4.52 14.92
C LYS A 556 14.45 -5.79 15.02
N ILE A 557 15.76 -5.72 14.77
CA ILE A 557 16.60 -6.92 14.80
C ILE A 557 16.72 -7.52 16.19
N ALA A 558 16.71 -6.69 17.25
CA ALA A 558 16.68 -7.16 18.63
C ALA A 558 15.48 -8.09 18.92
N LEU A 559 14.32 -7.84 18.30
CA LEU A 559 13.14 -8.68 18.41
C LEU A 559 13.25 -9.97 17.57
N PHE A 560 13.82 -9.88 16.37
CA PHE A 560 14.09 -11.06 15.53
C PHE A 560 14.96 -12.08 16.28
N TRP A 561 16.06 -11.62 16.91
CA TRP A 561 16.92 -12.47 17.71
C TRP A 561 16.18 -13.13 18.88
N GLY A 562 15.32 -12.37 19.56
CA GLY A 562 14.51 -12.89 20.66
C GLY A 562 13.61 -14.05 20.22
N ASP A 563 12.93 -13.91 19.08
CA ASP A 563 12.10 -14.97 18.51
C ASP A 563 12.94 -16.18 18.05
N ALA A 564 14.03 -15.93 17.33
CA ALA A 564 14.90 -16.99 16.82
C ALA A 564 15.48 -17.85 17.96
N ILE A 565 15.92 -17.23 19.06
CA ILE A 565 16.43 -17.93 20.25
C ILE A 565 15.30 -18.72 20.92
N ARG A 566 14.13 -18.11 21.13
CA ARG A 566 12.99 -18.76 21.80
C ARG A 566 12.45 -19.96 21.02
N PHE A 567 12.53 -19.94 19.70
CA PHE A 567 12.15 -21.07 18.86
C PHE A 567 13.28 -22.10 18.66
N GLY A 568 14.47 -21.86 19.23
CA GLY A 568 15.61 -22.76 19.12
C GLY A 568 16.26 -22.78 17.73
N VAL A 569 16.04 -21.72 16.94
CA VAL A 569 16.64 -21.53 15.61
C VAL A 569 18.04 -20.93 15.73
N ALA A 570 18.24 -20.04 16.71
CA ALA A 570 19.51 -19.39 17.02
C ALA A 570 19.91 -19.63 18.48
N HIS A 571 21.18 -19.44 18.80
CA HIS A 571 21.71 -19.47 20.14
C HIS A 571 22.09 -18.06 20.63
N GLU A 572 22.16 -17.84 21.94
CA GLU A 572 22.55 -16.54 22.52
C GLU A 572 23.96 -16.09 22.10
N THR A 573 24.80 -17.02 21.63
CA THR A 573 26.15 -16.74 21.11
C THR A 573 26.16 -16.15 19.71
N ASP A 574 25.05 -16.28 18.96
CA ASP A 574 24.96 -15.83 17.57
C ASP A 574 24.64 -14.33 17.47
N CYS A 575 24.37 -13.69 18.61
CA CYS A 575 23.99 -12.28 18.70
C CYS A 575 24.57 -11.62 19.96
N ILE A 576 24.41 -10.29 20.06
CA ILE A 576 24.74 -9.53 21.26
C ILE A 576 23.59 -9.70 22.28
N ALA A 577 23.61 -10.80 23.02
CA ALA A 577 22.51 -11.24 23.91
C ALA A 577 21.99 -10.17 24.89
N SER A 578 22.86 -9.25 25.34
CA SER A 578 22.48 -8.15 26.24
C SER A 578 21.52 -7.12 25.63
N GLU A 579 21.45 -7.06 24.30
CA GLU A 579 20.60 -6.12 23.57
C GLU A 579 19.35 -6.77 22.96
N VAL A 580 19.20 -8.08 23.11
CA VAL A 580 18.06 -8.84 22.59
C VAL A 580 16.77 -8.49 23.35
N LYS A 581 15.67 -8.36 22.61
CA LYS A 581 14.34 -8.08 23.14
C LYS A 581 13.47 -9.33 22.99
N TYR A 582 12.91 -9.81 24.09
CA TYR A 582 12.07 -11.01 24.11
C TYR A 582 10.58 -10.67 24.15
N LEU A 583 9.81 -11.29 23.27
CA LEU A 583 8.35 -11.32 23.31
C LEU A 583 7.86 -12.72 23.69
N ASP A 584 6.57 -12.83 24.02
CA ASP A 584 5.95 -14.13 24.24
C ASP A 584 5.93 -14.95 22.94
N THR A 585 6.32 -16.22 23.05
CA THR A 585 6.38 -17.21 21.96
C THR A 585 5.62 -18.49 22.32
N GLN A 586 4.84 -18.49 23.41
CA GLN A 586 4.04 -19.63 23.83
C GLN A 586 2.93 -19.92 22.82
N MET A 587 3.13 -20.98 22.04
CA MET A 587 2.10 -21.51 21.12
C MET A 587 0.94 -22.16 21.89
N LEU A 588 -0.25 -22.12 21.28
CA LEU A 588 -1.48 -22.75 21.72
C LEU A 588 -1.54 -24.23 21.36
#